data_AF-A0A534S5K3-F1
#
_entry.id   AF-A0A534S5K3-F1
#
_cell.length_a   1.000
_cell.length_b   1.000
_cell.length_c   1.000
_cell.angle_alpha   90.00
_cell.angle_beta   90.00
_cell.angle_gamma   90.00
#
_symmetry.space_group_name_H-M   'P 1'
#
loop_
_entity.id
_entity.type
_entity.pdbx_description
1 polymer ?
#
loop_
_entity_poly.entity_id
_entity_poly.type
_entity_poly.pdbx_seq_one_letter_code
_entity_poly.pdbx_strand_id
1 'polypeptide(L)'
;LVAVHAEGRDRDAIWTALKRREVYGTSGERILLWFDLLNAPGAPMPMGSDTTLEETPHFRVRAVGSFVQRPGCPAHALSALTPERLQRLCKGECYNPGDERHRITRIEVVRIRPQARADEPVRGLIEDPWRRLDCPADPAGCVLEFEDPEFVGSGRDVVYYIRAIQEPTPAVNAGGLRCTYDAQGACVRVNPCYGDYRTPYTDDCLTANEERAWSSPIYVRR
;
A
#
# COMPACT_ATOMS: atom_id res chain seq x y z
N LEU A 1 -4.27 -6.38 4.27
CA LEU A 1 -3.87 -7.75 3.84
C LEU A 1 -2.35 -7.83 3.80
N VAL A 2 -1.75 -9.03 3.88
CA VAL A 2 -0.33 -9.25 3.58
C VAL A 2 -0.22 -9.95 2.23
N ALA A 3 0.66 -9.45 1.38
CA ALA A 3 1.06 -10.09 0.14
C ALA A 3 2.54 -10.49 0.24
N VAL A 4 2.87 -11.62 -0.40
CA VAL A 4 4.19 -12.26 -0.34
C VAL A 4 4.69 -12.49 -1.76
N HIS A 5 5.96 -12.19 -2.01
CA HIS A 5 6.66 -12.66 -3.19
C HIS A 5 7.29 -14.01 -2.88
N ALA A 6 6.64 -15.09 -3.30
CA ALA A 6 7.09 -16.45 -3.06
C ALA A 6 7.34 -17.18 -4.39
N GLU A 7 8.34 -18.07 -4.42
CA GLU A 7 8.67 -18.89 -5.59
C GLU A 7 7.62 -19.97 -5.88
N GLY A 8 6.79 -20.29 -4.88
CA GLY A 8 5.76 -21.31 -4.94
C GLY A 8 4.50 -20.90 -4.18
N ARG A 9 3.43 -21.67 -4.36
CA ARG A 9 2.13 -21.46 -3.68
C ARG A 9 1.92 -22.38 -2.48
N ASP A 10 2.88 -23.27 -2.21
CA ASP A 10 2.85 -24.12 -1.03
C ASP A 10 3.21 -23.33 0.24
N ARG A 11 2.89 -23.93 1.38
CA ARG A 11 3.08 -23.31 2.70
C ARG A 11 4.54 -22.95 2.96
N ASP A 12 5.47 -23.80 2.55
CA ASP A 12 6.88 -23.65 2.90
C ASP A 12 7.51 -22.52 2.06
N ALA A 13 7.14 -22.41 0.78
CA ALA A 13 7.50 -21.28 -0.06
C ALA A 13 6.97 -19.94 0.49
N ILE A 14 5.69 -19.88 0.89
CA ILE A 14 5.08 -18.68 1.49
C ILE A 14 5.77 -18.32 2.82
N TRP A 15 6.02 -19.32 3.67
CA TRP A 15 6.68 -19.11 4.96
C TRP A 15 8.11 -18.61 4.80
N THR A 16 8.84 -19.12 3.81
CA THR A 16 10.19 -18.67 3.50
C THR A 16 10.20 -17.22 3.04
N ALA A 17 9.28 -16.80 2.16
CA ALA A 17 9.15 -15.41 1.73
C ALA A 17 8.86 -14.46 2.91
N LEU A 18 7.97 -14.86 3.83
CA LEU A 18 7.69 -14.12 5.07
C LEU A 18 8.95 -13.95 5.92
N LYS A 19 9.75 -15.02 6.07
CA LYS A 19 11.01 -14.98 6.82
C LYS A 19 12.07 -14.08 6.16
N ARG A 20 12.12 -14.05 4.82
CA ARG A 20 12.97 -13.13 4.05
C ARG A 20 12.46 -11.68 4.01
N ARG A 21 11.25 -11.43 4.52
CA ARG A 21 10.57 -10.13 4.52
C ARG A 21 10.24 -9.61 3.12
N GLU A 22 10.14 -10.49 2.13
CA GLU A 22 9.74 -10.18 0.75
C GLU A 22 8.21 -10.00 0.66
N VAL A 23 7.71 -9.04 1.43
CA VAL A 23 6.29 -8.85 1.68
C VAL A 23 5.89 -7.39 1.59
N TYR A 24 4.61 -7.14 1.42
CA TYR A 24 4.02 -5.81 1.48
C TYR A 24 2.60 -5.90 2.03
N GLY A 25 2.15 -4.80 2.62
CA GLY A 25 0.78 -4.65 3.11
C GLY A 25 -0.10 -3.91 2.12
N THR A 26 -1.41 -4.15 2.19
CA THR A 26 -2.42 -3.32 1.49
C THR A 26 -3.55 -2.92 2.45
N SER A 27 -4.14 -1.74 2.23
CA SER A 27 -5.24 -1.20 3.06
C SER A 27 -6.59 -1.86 2.85
N GLY A 28 -6.73 -2.69 1.82
CA GLY A 28 -7.93 -3.48 1.56
C GLY A 28 -7.88 -4.05 0.16
N GLU A 29 -7.60 -3.17 -0.80
CA GLU A 29 -7.50 -3.53 -2.22
C GLU A 29 -6.28 -4.41 -2.53
N ARG A 30 -6.43 -5.27 -3.55
CA ARG A 30 -5.39 -6.20 -4.00
C ARG A 30 -4.42 -5.53 -4.98
N ILE A 31 -3.83 -4.41 -4.54
CA ILE A 31 -2.74 -3.71 -5.23
C ILE A 31 -1.50 -4.60 -5.25
N LEU A 32 -0.75 -4.61 -6.34
CA LEU A 32 0.53 -5.32 -6.45
C LEU A 32 1.69 -4.34 -6.34
N LEU A 33 2.76 -4.74 -5.64
CA LEU A 33 3.89 -3.87 -5.34
C LEU A 33 5.23 -4.61 -5.42
N TRP A 34 6.22 -3.97 -6.02
CA TRP A 34 7.63 -4.36 -6.02
C TRP A 34 8.48 -3.14 -5.76
N PHE A 35 9.56 -3.34 -4.99
CA PHE A 35 10.52 -2.30 -4.66
C PHE A 35 11.89 -2.96 -4.55
N ASP A 36 12.80 -2.57 -5.41
CA ASP A 36 14.11 -3.20 -5.57
C ASP A 36 15.23 -2.16 -5.52
N LEU A 37 16.35 -2.49 -4.89
CA LEU A 37 17.61 -1.76 -4.95
C LEU A 37 18.48 -2.35 -6.07
N LEU A 38 18.88 -1.51 -7.02
CA LEU A 38 19.44 -1.92 -8.31
C LEU A 38 20.96 -2.04 -8.34
N ASN A 39 21.68 -1.41 -7.41
CA ASN A 39 23.14 -1.29 -7.46
C ASN A 39 23.87 -1.84 -6.24
N ALA A 40 23.19 -2.59 -5.36
CA ALA A 40 23.86 -3.32 -4.30
C ALA A 40 24.66 -4.54 -4.81
N PRO A 41 25.66 -5.03 -4.05
CA PRO A 41 26.24 -6.34 -4.29
C PRO A 41 25.14 -7.42 -4.28
N GLY A 42 25.01 -8.18 -5.36
CA GLY A 42 23.93 -9.17 -5.51
C GLY A 42 22.60 -8.59 -6.02
N ALA A 43 22.61 -7.37 -6.58
CA ALA A 43 21.42 -6.74 -7.15
C ALA A 43 20.78 -7.51 -8.32
N PRO A 44 19.47 -7.30 -8.59
CA PRO A 44 18.56 -6.46 -7.80
C PRO A 44 18.20 -7.07 -6.45
N MET A 45 18.25 -6.26 -5.39
CA MET A 45 17.90 -6.67 -4.02
C MET A 45 16.44 -6.29 -3.72
N PRO A 46 15.55 -7.25 -3.40
CA PRO A 46 14.13 -6.97 -3.23
C PRO A 46 13.83 -6.29 -1.88
N MET A 47 12.62 -5.75 -1.75
CA MET A 47 12.11 -5.26 -0.47
C MET A 47 12.24 -6.32 0.64
N GLY A 48 12.60 -5.88 1.85
CA GLY A 48 12.97 -6.77 2.96
C GLY A 48 14.47 -7.06 3.05
N SER A 49 15.25 -6.63 2.06
CA SER A 49 16.71 -6.78 2.04
C SER A 49 17.42 -5.90 3.06
N ASP A 50 18.60 -6.36 3.45
CA ASP A 50 19.56 -5.65 4.29
C ASP A 50 20.94 -5.78 3.63
N THR A 51 21.56 -4.65 3.31
CA THR A 51 22.84 -4.61 2.58
C THR A 51 23.69 -3.40 2.98
N THR A 52 24.97 -3.45 2.64
CA THR A 52 25.90 -2.33 2.76
C THR A 52 26.12 -1.72 1.38
N LEU A 53 26.14 -0.38 1.31
CA LEU A 53 26.37 0.36 0.06
C LEU A 53 27.19 1.62 0.36
N GLU A 54 28.24 1.86 -0.44
CA GLU A 54 29.10 3.05 -0.30
C GLU A 54 28.73 4.19 -1.24
N GLU A 55 28.00 3.86 -2.32
CA GLU A 55 27.55 4.77 -3.37
C GLU A 55 26.06 5.17 -3.18
N THR A 56 25.60 6.10 -4.02
CA THR A 56 24.19 6.52 -4.07
C THR A 56 23.28 5.32 -4.34
N PRO A 57 22.21 5.06 -3.55
CA PRO A 57 21.32 3.94 -3.79
C PRO A 57 20.34 4.25 -4.93
N HIS A 58 20.22 3.31 -5.88
CA HIS A 58 19.35 3.42 -7.06
C HIS A 58 18.21 2.42 -6.92
N PHE A 59 16.98 2.90 -6.90
CA PHE A 59 15.81 2.06 -6.66
C PHE A 59 14.91 1.97 -7.89
N ARG A 60 14.22 0.84 -8.02
CA ARG A 60 13.08 0.66 -8.92
C ARG A 60 11.83 0.33 -8.13
N VAL A 61 10.74 0.99 -8.47
CA VAL A 61 9.40 0.67 -7.99
C VAL A 61 8.57 0.18 -9.16
N ARG A 62 7.80 -0.89 -8.94
CA ARG A 62 6.71 -1.27 -9.82
C ARG A 62 5.44 -1.43 -8.99
N ALA A 63 4.35 -0.84 -9.42
CA ALA A 63 3.06 -0.96 -8.77
C ALA A 63 1.95 -1.15 -9.79
N VAL A 64 0.95 -1.96 -9.46
CA VAL A 64 -0.20 -2.21 -10.33
C VAL A 64 -1.45 -2.16 -9.45
N GLY A 65 -2.42 -1.32 -9.82
CA GLY A 65 -3.65 -1.19 -9.04
C GLY A 65 -4.49 -2.46 -9.03
N SER A 66 -5.42 -2.51 -8.09
CA SER A 66 -6.37 -3.61 -7.96
C SER A 66 -7.30 -3.73 -9.18
N PHE A 67 -7.92 -4.89 -9.35
CA PHE A 67 -8.92 -5.09 -10.39
C PHE A 67 -10.22 -4.37 -10.03
N VAL A 68 -10.83 -3.72 -11.01
CA VAL A 68 -12.20 -3.19 -10.90
C VAL A 68 -13.14 -4.37 -10.67
N GLN A 69 -13.90 -4.34 -9.57
CA GLN A 69 -14.83 -5.42 -9.23
C GLN A 69 -16.09 -5.35 -10.08
N ARG A 70 -16.52 -6.50 -10.61
CA ARG A 70 -17.86 -6.69 -11.16
C ARG A 70 -18.83 -6.97 -10.00
N PRO A 71 -20.11 -6.60 -10.11
CA PRO A 71 -21.09 -6.92 -9.09
C PRO A 71 -21.26 -8.44 -8.96
N GLY A 72 -21.66 -8.90 -7.78
CA GLY A 72 -22.06 -10.28 -7.56
C GLY A 72 -20.90 -11.25 -7.38
N CYS A 73 -21.11 -12.51 -7.79
CA CYS A 73 -20.13 -13.58 -7.65
C CYS A 73 -19.67 -14.14 -9.00
N PRO A 74 -18.39 -14.54 -9.14
CA PRO A 74 -17.87 -15.10 -10.37
C PRO A 74 -18.48 -16.49 -10.66
N ALA A 75 -18.52 -16.88 -11.93
CA ALA A 75 -19.15 -18.13 -12.38
C ALA A 75 -18.69 -19.38 -11.62
N HIS A 76 -17.39 -19.47 -11.30
CA HIS A 76 -16.84 -20.61 -10.55
C HIS A 76 -17.39 -20.69 -9.11
N ALA A 77 -17.69 -19.56 -8.47
CA ALA A 77 -18.28 -19.53 -7.13
C ALA A 77 -19.76 -19.93 -7.18
N LEU A 78 -20.48 -19.47 -8.21
CA LEU A 78 -21.87 -19.85 -8.48
C LEU A 78 -22.02 -21.35 -8.74
N SER A 79 -21.06 -21.98 -9.41
CA SER A 79 -21.08 -23.42 -9.68
C SER A 79 -20.63 -24.28 -8.49
N ALA A 80 -19.83 -23.73 -7.58
CA ALA A 80 -19.23 -24.49 -6.48
C ALA A 80 -20.06 -24.47 -5.18
N LEU A 81 -20.97 -23.50 -5.02
CA LEU A 81 -21.71 -23.26 -3.78
C LEU A 81 -23.21 -23.10 -4.07
N THR A 82 -24.05 -23.58 -3.16
CA THR A 82 -25.51 -23.33 -3.26
C THR A 82 -25.82 -21.85 -3.02
N PRO A 83 -26.96 -21.33 -3.54
CA PRO A 83 -27.38 -19.94 -3.34
C PRO A 83 -27.42 -19.52 -1.86
N GLU A 84 -27.91 -20.38 -0.97
CA GLU A 84 -28.02 -20.10 0.47
C GLU A 84 -26.64 -19.95 1.10
N ARG A 85 -25.68 -20.77 0.66
CA ARG A 85 -24.30 -20.73 1.16
C ARG A 85 -23.56 -19.50 0.66
N LEU A 86 -23.76 -19.10 -0.60
CA LEU A 86 -23.24 -17.84 -1.14
C LEU A 86 -23.83 -16.63 -0.40
N GLN A 87 -25.14 -16.61 -0.16
CA GLN A 87 -25.77 -15.53 0.59
C GLN A 87 -25.26 -15.46 2.04
N ARG A 88 -25.01 -16.60 2.66
CA ARG A 88 -24.49 -16.64 4.02
C ARG A 88 -23.04 -16.14 4.12
N LEU A 89 -22.18 -16.56 3.19
CA LEU A 89 -20.73 -16.30 3.25
C LEU A 89 -20.35 -14.95 2.63
N CYS A 90 -20.96 -14.61 1.50
CA CYS A 90 -20.57 -13.49 0.66
C CYS A 90 -21.66 -12.40 0.58
N LYS A 91 -22.86 -12.66 1.12
CA LYS A 91 -24.01 -11.74 1.02
C LYS A 91 -24.36 -11.35 -0.42
N GLY A 92 -24.04 -12.23 -1.37
CA GLY A 92 -24.22 -12.00 -2.80
C GLY A 92 -23.05 -11.29 -3.47
N GLU A 93 -22.08 -10.74 -2.73
CA GLU A 93 -20.92 -10.00 -3.25
C GLU A 93 -19.62 -10.76 -2.96
N CYS A 94 -19.08 -11.42 -3.98
CA CYS A 94 -17.81 -12.14 -3.88
C CYS A 94 -16.67 -11.30 -4.47
N TYR A 95 -15.43 -11.74 -4.28
CA TYR A 95 -14.32 -11.22 -5.10
C TYR A 95 -14.55 -11.63 -6.56
N ASN A 96 -14.95 -10.67 -7.38
CA ASN A 96 -15.35 -10.85 -8.77
C ASN A 96 -14.56 -9.87 -9.66
N PRO A 97 -13.26 -10.11 -9.87
CA PRO A 97 -12.42 -9.19 -10.62
C PRO A 97 -12.86 -9.13 -12.09
N GLY A 98 -12.98 -7.91 -12.61
CA GLY A 98 -13.05 -7.66 -14.04
C GLY A 98 -11.67 -7.72 -14.71
N ASP A 99 -11.62 -7.25 -15.96
CA ASP A 99 -10.39 -7.25 -16.77
C ASP A 99 -9.65 -5.90 -16.70
N GLU A 100 -10.30 -4.88 -16.14
CA GLU A 100 -9.74 -3.55 -15.93
C GLU A 100 -9.12 -3.40 -14.54
N ARG A 101 -8.14 -2.51 -14.44
CA ARG A 101 -7.47 -2.19 -13.18
C ARG A 101 -7.59 -0.71 -12.87
N HIS A 102 -7.68 -0.43 -11.58
CA HIS A 102 -7.52 0.92 -11.08
C HIS A 102 -6.10 1.42 -11.34
N ARG A 103 -5.97 2.72 -11.56
CA ARG A 103 -4.67 3.37 -11.78
C ARG A 103 -3.94 3.58 -10.46
N ILE A 104 -2.61 3.47 -10.49
CA ILE A 104 -1.76 4.03 -9.43
C ILE A 104 -1.54 5.50 -9.76
N THR A 105 -1.85 6.40 -8.82
CA THR A 105 -1.73 7.85 -9.02
C THR A 105 -0.34 8.36 -8.67
N ARG A 106 0.28 7.79 -7.62
CA ARG A 106 1.60 8.21 -7.15
C ARG A 106 2.29 7.12 -6.34
N ILE A 107 3.61 7.23 -6.26
CA ILE A 107 4.45 6.56 -5.28
C ILE A 107 4.94 7.58 -4.26
N GLU A 108 4.80 7.26 -2.98
CA GLU A 108 5.38 8.02 -1.88
C GLU A 108 6.58 7.24 -1.32
N VAL A 109 7.75 7.87 -1.30
CA VAL A 109 8.97 7.29 -0.73
C VAL A 109 9.13 7.81 0.68
N VAL A 110 9.36 6.92 1.63
CA VAL A 110 9.67 7.25 3.02
C VAL A 110 11.12 6.93 3.29
N ARG A 111 11.82 7.89 3.90
CA ARG A 111 13.24 7.80 4.25
C ARG A 111 13.39 7.93 5.76
N ILE A 112 14.02 6.95 6.40
CA ILE A 112 14.24 6.95 7.85
C ILE A 112 15.73 6.77 8.14
N ARG A 113 16.30 7.68 8.91
CA ARG A 113 17.66 7.56 9.45
C ARG A 113 17.59 7.05 10.88
N PRO A 114 18.12 5.86 11.20
CA PRO A 114 18.15 5.39 12.58
C PRO A 114 18.90 6.38 13.48
N GLN A 115 18.50 6.45 14.75
CA GLN A 115 19.23 7.23 15.76
C GLN A 115 20.64 6.65 15.94
N ALA A 116 21.66 7.49 15.91
CA ALA A 116 23.04 7.08 16.17
C ALA A 116 23.36 7.05 17.68
N ARG A 117 22.57 7.75 18.49
CA ARG A 117 22.70 7.86 19.94
C ARG A 117 21.33 8.02 20.59
N ALA A 118 21.18 7.57 21.82
CA ALA A 118 19.89 7.50 22.51
C ALA A 118 19.20 8.88 22.70
N ASP A 119 19.97 9.95 22.79
CA ASP A 119 19.50 11.33 23.01
C ASP A 119 19.40 12.15 21.72
N GLU A 120 19.60 11.54 20.55
CA GLU A 120 19.37 12.22 19.27
C GLU A 120 17.87 12.51 19.06
N PRO A 121 17.46 13.74 18.72
CA PRO A 121 16.06 14.02 18.42
C PRO A 121 15.54 13.18 17.24
N VAL A 122 14.41 12.50 17.42
CA VAL A 122 13.74 11.73 16.34
C VAL A 122 13.18 12.66 15.24
N ARG A 123 12.84 13.89 15.59
CA ARG A 123 12.34 14.88 14.64
C ARG A 123 13.40 15.13 13.55
N GLY A 124 13.01 14.97 12.29
CA GLY A 124 13.90 15.12 11.13
C GLY A 124 14.62 13.84 10.72
N LEU A 125 14.54 12.76 11.52
CA LEU A 125 15.05 11.44 11.14
C LEU A 125 14.04 10.61 10.36
N ILE A 126 12.75 10.97 10.39
CA ILE A 126 11.67 10.32 9.66
C ILE A 126 11.13 11.33 8.65
N GLU A 127 11.34 11.06 7.37
CA GLU A 127 10.83 11.86 6.27
C GLU A 127 9.72 11.09 5.56
N ASP A 128 8.48 11.47 5.88
CA ASP A 128 7.26 10.78 5.45
C ASP A 128 6.21 11.77 4.91
N PRO A 129 6.06 11.92 3.58
CA PRO A 129 6.93 11.38 2.53
C PRO A 129 8.23 12.20 2.39
N TRP A 130 9.33 11.53 2.04
CA TRP A 130 10.54 12.18 1.55
C TRP A 130 10.40 12.61 0.09
N ARG A 131 9.81 11.75 -0.75
CA ARG A 131 9.50 12.06 -2.15
C ARG A 131 8.09 11.63 -2.50
N ARG A 132 7.46 12.39 -3.38
CA ARG A 132 6.22 12.04 -4.06
C ARG A 132 6.50 12.02 -5.56
N LEU A 133 6.26 10.88 -6.19
CA LEU A 133 6.50 10.67 -7.60
C LEU A 133 5.16 10.33 -8.27
N ASP A 134 4.72 11.18 -9.18
CA ASP A 134 3.46 10.96 -9.89
C ASP A 134 3.62 9.83 -10.91
N CYS A 135 2.58 9.00 -11.05
CA CYS A 135 2.56 7.90 -11.98
C CYS A 135 1.89 8.32 -13.30
N PRO A 136 2.30 7.74 -14.44
CA PRO A 136 1.56 7.87 -15.68
C PRO A 136 0.11 7.42 -15.49
N ALA A 137 -0.82 8.01 -16.25
CA ALA A 137 -2.23 7.60 -16.27
C ALA A 137 -2.43 6.28 -17.04
N ASP A 138 -1.68 5.24 -16.68
CA ASP A 138 -1.64 3.93 -17.35
C ASP A 138 -2.21 2.83 -16.43
N PRO A 139 -3.30 2.14 -16.84
CA PRO A 139 -3.84 1.02 -16.08
C PRO A 139 -2.94 -0.23 -16.04
N ALA A 140 -1.92 -0.33 -16.92
CA ALA A 140 -0.94 -1.40 -16.88
C ALA A 140 -0.02 -1.33 -15.64
N GLY A 141 0.04 -0.16 -15.00
CA GLY A 141 0.77 0.07 -13.76
C GLY A 141 1.74 1.25 -13.85
N CYS A 142 2.53 1.40 -12.80
CA CYS A 142 3.50 2.46 -12.63
C CYS A 142 4.88 1.84 -12.41
N VAL A 143 5.85 2.24 -13.23
CA VAL A 143 7.27 1.86 -13.08
C VAL A 143 8.09 3.14 -13.02
N LEU A 144 8.84 3.31 -11.93
CA LEU A 144 9.64 4.50 -11.67
C LEU A 144 10.98 4.09 -11.07
N GLU A 145 12.00 4.91 -11.32
CA GLU A 145 13.30 4.80 -10.67
C GLU A 145 13.63 6.10 -9.94
N PHE A 146 14.34 5.99 -8.81
CA PHE A 146 14.79 7.15 -8.05
C PHE A 146 16.07 6.85 -7.28
N GLU A 147 16.73 7.91 -6.86
CA GLU A 147 18.01 7.86 -6.15
C GLU A 147 17.98 8.75 -4.89
N ASP A 148 18.80 8.41 -3.89
CA ASP A 148 19.11 9.30 -2.76
C ASP A 148 20.54 9.87 -2.87
N PRO A 149 20.74 11.01 -3.57
CA PRO A 149 22.07 11.60 -3.72
C PRO A 149 22.67 12.12 -2.40
N GLU A 150 21.85 12.30 -1.36
CA GLU A 150 22.32 12.73 -0.04
C GLU A 150 22.86 11.57 0.78
N PHE A 151 22.57 10.32 0.40
CA PHE A 151 22.96 9.12 1.16
C PHE A 151 24.46 9.10 1.45
N VAL A 152 25.28 9.33 0.42
CA VAL A 152 26.74 9.34 0.52
C VAL A 152 27.25 10.42 1.48
N GLY A 153 26.77 11.65 1.28
CA GLY A 153 27.15 12.79 2.12
C GLY A 153 26.63 12.70 3.55
N SER A 154 25.55 11.96 3.78
CA SER A 154 24.94 11.83 5.11
C SER A 154 25.79 11.01 6.08
N GLY A 155 26.60 10.06 5.58
CA GLY A 155 27.43 9.22 6.44
C GLY A 155 26.64 8.25 7.34
N ARG A 156 25.37 7.96 7.02
CA ARG A 156 24.45 7.23 7.91
C ARG A 156 23.75 6.07 7.23
N ASP A 157 23.37 5.08 8.04
CA ASP A 157 22.39 4.07 7.66
C ASP A 157 21.05 4.72 7.32
N VAL A 158 20.37 4.18 6.32
CA VAL A 158 19.06 4.65 5.89
C VAL A 158 18.14 3.46 5.61
N VAL A 159 16.91 3.60 6.09
CA VAL A 159 15.81 2.68 5.82
C VAL A 159 14.87 3.33 4.82
N TYR A 160 14.60 2.64 3.73
CA TYR A 160 13.67 3.09 2.70
C TYR A 160 12.48 2.14 2.62
N TYR A 161 11.28 2.68 2.56
CA TYR A 161 10.11 1.93 2.11
C TYR A 161 9.23 2.85 1.28
N ILE A 162 8.34 2.26 0.49
CA ILE A 162 7.51 3.01 -0.44
C ILE A 162 6.04 2.68 -0.22
N ARG A 163 5.17 3.64 -0.54
CA ARG A 163 3.73 3.46 -0.64
C ARG A 163 3.27 3.70 -2.07
N ALA A 164 2.57 2.75 -2.66
CA ALA A 164 1.84 2.97 -3.90
C ALA A 164 0.41 3.39 -3.57
N ILE A 165 -0.04 4.52 -4.13
CA ILE A 165 -1.36 5.07 -3.89
C ILE A 165 -2.23 4.88 -5.13
N GLN A 166 -3.35 4.18 -4.98
CA GLN A 166 -4.33 3.98 -6.04
C GLN A 166 -5.22 5.21 -6.20
N GLU A 167 -5.84 5.37 -7.36
CA GLU A 167 -6.91 6.34 -7.53
C GLU A 167 -8.06 6.11 -6.52
N PRO A 168 -8.75 7.17 -6.08
CA PRO A 168 -9.73 7.04 -5.02
C PRO A 168 -10.90 6.13 -5.41
N THR A 169 -11.29 5.23 -4.51
CA THR A 169 -12.50 4.41 -4.63
C THR A 169 -13.44 4.65 -3.44
N PRO A 170 -14.76 4.48 -3.60
CA PRO A 170 -15.67 4.56 -2.46
C PRO A 170 -15.36 3.44 -1.45
N ALA A 171 -15.18 3.81 -0.18
CA ALA A 171 -15.04 2.85 0.90
C ALA A 171 -15.89 3.23 2.12
N VAL A 172 -16.41 2.20 2.79
CA VAL A 172 -17.23 2.36 3.98
C VAL A 172 -16.41 2.99 5.09
N ASN A 173 -16.95 4.04 5.68
CA ASN A 173 -16.36 4.78 6.80
C ASN A 173 -14.98 5.42 6.49
N ALA A 174 -14.63 5.60 5.22
CA ALA A 174 -13.37 6.27 4.84
C ALA A 174 -13.33 7.75 5.26
N GLY A 175 -14.49 8.38 5.47
CA GLY A 175 -14.59 9.76 5.98
C GLY A 175 -14.29 9.91 7.48
N GLY A 176 -14.05 8.82 8.21
CA GLY A 176 -13.73 8.83 9.64
C GLY A 176 -14.73 9.65 10.48
N LEU A 177 -14.21 10.62 11.24
CA LEU A 177 -15.03 11.60 11.96
C LEU A 177 -15.51 12.69 10.99
N ARG A 178 -16.54 12.36 10.19
CA ARG A 178 -17.17 13.32 9.26
C ARG A 178 -17.62 14.56 10.03
N CYS A 179 -17.60 15.73 9.40
CA CYS A 179 -18.02 16.96 10.05
C CYS A 179 -18.96 17.81 9.20
N THR A 180 -19.91 18.47 9.88
CA THR A 180 -20.63 19.62 9.34
C THR A 180 -19.78 20.87 9.56
N TYR A 181 -19.51 21.60 8.49
CA TYR A 181 -18.71 22.82 8.51
C TYR A 181 -19.61 24.07 8.47
N ASP A 182 -19.18 25.15 9.12
CA ASP A 182 -19.78 26.47 8.98
C ASP A 182 -19.29 27.21 7.72
N ALA A 183 -19.72 28.46 7.53
CA ALA A 183 -19.34 29.29 6.39
C ALA A 183 -17.84 29.65 6.37
N GLN A 184 -17.13 29.48 7.49
CA GLN A 184 -15.70 29.73 7.64
C GLN A 184 -14.87 28.44 7.47
N GLY A 185 -15.53 27.30 7.24
CA GLY A 185 -14.88 25.99 7.11
C GLY A 185 -14.47 25.38 8.45
N ALA A 186 -14.96 25.90 9.59
CA ALA A 186 -14.72 25.29 10.89
C ALA A 186 -15.70 24.14 11.13
N CYS A 187 -15.18 23.04 11.68
CA CYS A 187 -15.97 21.88 12.04
C CYS A 187 -16.84 22.20 13.27
N VAL A 188 -18.15 22.34 13.07
CA VAL A 188 -19.10 22.70 14.15
C VAL A 188 -19.84 21.50 14.73
N ARG A 189 -19.90 20.37 14.01
CA ARG A 189 -20.55 19.15 14.49
C ARG A 189 -19.97 17.90 13.84
N VAL A 190 -19.43 17.00 14.66
CA VAL A 190 -18.96 15.68 14.21
C VAL A 190 -20.15 14.74 14.03
N ASN A 191 -20.22 14.08 12.88
CA ASN A 191 -21.25 13.12 12.50
C ASN A 191 -20.59 11.83 11.99
N PRO A 192 -20.00 11.00 12.86
CA PRO A 192 -19.35 9.77 12.41
C PRO A 192 -20.41 8.80 11.87
N CYS A 193 -19.96 7.84 11.05
CA CYS A 193 -20.82 6.72 10.67
C CYS A 193 -21.02 5.78 11.87
N TYR A 194 -22.23 5.75 12.42
CA TYR A 194 -22.62 4.82 13.48
C TYR A 194 -23.13 3.50 12.89
N GLY A 195 -22.80 2.37 13.53
CA GLY A 195 -23.32 1.05 13.19
C GLY A 195 -24.71 0.75 13.76
N ASP A 196 -25.51 1.78 14.07
CA ASP A 196 -26.85 1.68 14.65
C ASP A 196 -27.80 2.71 14.04
N TYR A 197 -29.00 2.85 14.63
CA TYR A 197 -30.10 3.70 14.13
C TYR A 197 -29.76 5.20 13.97
N ARG A 198 -28.63 5.67 14.49
CA ARG A 198 -28.19 7.08 14.34
C ARG A 198 -27.74 7.39 12.91
N THR A 199 -27.29 6.39 12.17
CA THR A 199 -27.02 6.51 10.73
C THR A 199 -28.27 6.10 9.96
N PRO A 200 -28.80 6.95 9.05
CA PRO A 200 -29.91 6.56 8.19
C PRO A 200 -29.59 5.30 7.40
N TYR A 201 -30.55 4.39 7.24
CA TYR A 201 -30.35 3.14 6.51
C TYR A 201 -29.91 3.34 5.04
N THR A 202 -30.18 4.50 4.47
CA THR A 202 -29.78 4.89 3.11
C THR A 202 -28.37 5.50 3.03
N ASP A 203 -27.70 5.75 4.15
CA ASP A 203 -26.30 6.19 4.17
C ASP A 203 -25.40 4.96 4.28
N ASP A 204 -24.87 4.52 3.13
CA ASP A 204 -23.90 3.41 3.05
C ASP A 204 -22.54 3.74 3.68
N CYS A 205 -22.41 4.94 4.25
CA CYS A 205 -21.20 5.46 4.83
C CYS A 205 -20.01 5.50 3.87
N LEU A 206 -20.27 5.59 2.57
CA LEU A 206 -19.23 5.65 1.56
C LEU A 206 -18.57 7.02 1.51
N THR A 207 -17.26 7.04 1.37
CA THR A 207 -16.45 8.23 1.09
C THR A 207 -15.26 7.81 0.24
N ALA A 208 -14.72 8.72 -0.57
CA ALA A 208 -13.54 8.43 -1.37
C ALA A 208 -12.34 8.07 -0.46
N ASN A 209 -11.69 6.95 -0.75
CA ASN A 209 -10.50 6.48 -0.06
C ASN A 209 -9.37 6.24 -1.05
N GLU A 210 -8.18 6.71 -0.71
CA GLU A 210 -6.96 6.40 -1.45
C GLU A 210 -6.35 5.11 -0.88
N GLU A 211 -6.78 4.00 -1.45
CA GLU A 211 -6.24 2.68 -1.12
C GLU A 211 -4.75 2.63 -1.46
N ARG A 212 -3.97 1.96 -0.62
CA ARG A 212 -2.51 1.97 -0.71
C ARG A 212 -1.89 0.62 -0.40
N ALA A 213 -0.73 0.39 -1.00
CA ALA A 213 0.16 -0.71 -0.66
C ALA A 213 1.48 -0.17 -0.10
N TRP A 214 2.06 -0.81 0.90
CA TRP A 214 3.32 -0.41 1.52
C TRP A 214 4.32 -1.57 1.55
N SER A 215 5.51 -1.33 1.01
CA SER A 215 6.56 -2.34 0.92
C SER A 215 7.14 -2.68 2.30
N SER A 216 7.72 -3.87 2.43
CA SER A 216 8.79 -4.05 3.42
C SER A 216 9.90 -3.04 3.19
N PRO A 217 10.62 -2.64 4.25
CA PRO A 217 11.75 -1.75 4.12
C PRO A 217 12.96 -2.44 3.47
N ILE A 218 13.79 -1.65 2.78
CA ILE A 218 15.17 -2.00 2.45
C ILE A 218 16.07 -1.24 3.42
N TYR A 219 16.94 -1.97 4.10
CA TYR A 219 17.95 -1.42 5.01
C TYR A 219 19.27 -1.26 4.25
N VAL A 220 19.72 -0.01 4.09
CA VAL A 220 20.99 0.33 3.44
C VAL A 220 21.94 0.84 4.50
N ARG A 221 22.98 0.05 4.78
CA ARG A 221 24.02 0.34 5.76
C ARG A 221 25.20 1.03 5.12
N ARG A 222 25.81 1.93 5.87
CA ARG A 222 27.06 2.63 5.51
C ARG A 222 28.18 2.26 6.47
#